data_AF-A0A356ERC0-F1
#
_entry.id   AF-A0A356ERC0-F1
#
_cell.length_a   1.000
_cell.length_b   1.000
_cell.length_c   1.000
_cell.angle_alpha   90.00
_cell.angle_beta   90.00
_cell.angle_gamma   90.00
#
_symmetry.space_group_name_H-M   'P 1'
#
loop_
_entity.id
_entity.type
_entity.pdbx_description
1 polymer ?
#
loop_
_entity_poly.entity_id
_entity_poly.type
_entity_poly.pdbx_seq_one_letter_code
_entity_poly.pdbx_strand_id
1 'polypeptide(L)'
;MKVDQNVIEDVVRQVLNRLGTTGVAGPVSGNGRTRRHGLFTDVHEAVTAAREAFEQLSGVTLEGRKRIIDQIRRVSIDQCVELGTMEMEETKIGRLAHKIEKQRNVGATTPGVEFLRSEVFSGDYGLTVIEHAPFGVIAAVTPVTHSLPTVTCNAITMI
;
A
#
# COMPACT_ATOMS: atom_id res chain seq x y z
N MET A 1 -52.51 -26.69 8.48
CA MET A 1 -51.45 -26.41 9.47
C MET A 1 -51.57 -24.94 9.85
N LYS A 2 -52.26 -24.62 10.96
CA LYS A 2 -52.42 -23.24 11.43
C LYS A 2 -51.16 -22.90 12.24
N VAL A 3 -50.36 -21.96 11.76
CA VAL A 3 -49.20 -21.46 12.51
C VAL A 3 -49.73 -20.64 13.69
N ASP A 4 -49.25 -20.94 14.89
CA ASP A 4 -49.70 -20.33 16.14
C ASP A 4 -49.18 -18.89 16.22
N GLN A 5 -50.10 -17.94 16.33
CA GLN A 5 -49.83 -16.51 16.28
C GLN A 5 -48.96 -16.04 17.46
N ASN A 6 -49.04 -16.74 18.60
CA ASN A 6 -48.21 -16.45 19.77
C ASN A 6 -46.72 -16.75 19.51
N VAL A 7 -46.43 -17.75 18.68
CA VAL A 7 -45.04 -18.12 18.33
C VAL A 7 -44.41 -17.06 17.44
N ILE A 8 -45.20 -16.44 16.55
CA ILE A 8 -44.71 -15.37 15.67
C ILE A 8 -44.36 -14.13 16.50
N GLU A 9 -45.22 -13.74 17.44
CA GLU A 9 -44.98 -12.56 18.29
C GLU A 9 -43.74 -12.73 19.20
N ASP A 10 -43.52 -13.94 19.71
CA ASP A 10 -42.38 -14.22 20.59
C ASP A 10 -41.05 -14.21 19.81
N VAL A 11 -41.05 -14.72 18.58
CA VAL A 11 -39.90 -14.65 17.67
C VAL A 11 -39.60 -13.19 17.27
N VAL A 12 -40.62 -12.38 16.99
CA VAL A 12 -40.43 -10.96 16.64
C VAL A 12 -39.89 -10.18 17.85
N ARG A 13 -40.38 -10.44 19.06
CA ARG A 13 -39.82 -9.84 20.29
C ARG A 13 -38.36 -10.23 20.50
N GLN A 14 -38.00 -11.49 20.28
CA GLN A 14 -36.60 -11.92 20.40
C GLN A 14 -35.69 -11.25 19.36
N VAL A 15 -36.16 -11.06 18.13
CA VAL A 15 -35.38 -10.37 17.08
C VAL A 15 -35.20 -8.89 17.42
N LEU A 16 -36.25 -8.20 17.87
CA LEU A 16 -36.17 -6.79 18.26
C LEU A 16 -35.26 -6.57 19.47
N ASN A 17 -35.30 -7.47 20.46
CA ASN A 17 -34.38 -7.40 21.60
C ASN A 17 -32.92 -7.67 21.21
N ARG A 18 -32.66 -8.56 20.24
CA ARG A 18 -31.31 -8.80 19.71
C ARG A 18 -30.79 -7.62 18.88
N LEU A 19 -31.67 -6.90 18.17
CA LEU A 19 -31.31 -5.70 17.43
C LEU A 19 -31.13 -4.47 18.35
N GLY A 20 -31.80 -4.44 19.51
CA GLY A 20 -31.65 -3.38 20.52
C GLY A 20 -30.42 -3.51 21.43
N THR A 21 -29.75 -4.66 21.44
CA THR A 21 -28.61 -4.95 22.33
C THR A 21 -27.24 -5.04 21.63
N THR A 22 -27.16 -4.80 20.32
CA THR A 22 -25.88 -4.52 19.66
C THR A 22 -25.40 -3.12 20.01
N GLY A 23 -24.74 -3.05 21.17
CA GLY A 23 -23.83 -2.05 21.69
C GLY A 23 -23.74 -0.71 20.97
N VAL A 24 -24.12 0.34 21.71
CA VAL A 24 -23.57 1.67 21.55
C VAL A 24 -22.06 1.58 21.79
N ALA A 25 -21.29 1.32 20.73
CA ALA A 25 -19.90 1.72 20.69
C ALA A 25 -19.90 3.25 20.82
N GLY A 26 -19.28 3.77 21.90
CA GLY A 26 -19.01 5.20 22.02
C GLY A 26 -18.31 5.70 20.76
N PRO A 27 -18.38 7.02 20.46
CA PRO A 27 -17.79 7.55 19.25
C PRO A 27 -16.30 7.25 19.25
N VAL A 28 -15.89 6.22 18.51
CA VAL A 28 -14.54 6.11 18.03
C VAL A 28 -14.35 7.37 17.21
N SER A 29 -13.49 8.27 17.69
CA SER A 29 -12.99 9.39 16.91
C SER A 29 -12.10 8.84 15.80
N GLY A 30 -12.69 8.03 14.92
CA GLY A 30 -12.17 7.80 13.60
C GLY A 30 -12.49 9.06 12.85
N ASN A 31 -11.50 9.96 12.74
CA ASN A 31 -11.55 11.03 11.75
C ASN A 31 -12.16 10.43 10.48
N GLY A 32 -13.31 10.95 10.06
CA GLY A 32 -14.09 10.52 8.90
C GLY A 32 -13.38 10.76 7.57
N ARG A 33 -12.06 10.54 7.53
CA ARG A 33 -11.31 10.27 6.33
C ARG A 33 -11.83 8.92 5.85
N THR A 34 -12.84 8.94 4.98
CA THR A 34 -13.08 7.86 4.02
C THR A 34 -11.72 7.25 3.68
N ARG A 35 -11.53 5.94 3.87
CA ARG A 35 -10.25 5.26 3.63
C ARG A 35 -9.85 5.45 2.16
N ARG A 36 -9.19 6.56 1.86
CA ARG A 36 -8.80 6.94 0.49
C ARG A 36 -7.49 6.27 0.07
N HIS A 37 -7.10 5.15 0.68
CA HIS A 37 -5.94 4.34 0.28
C HIS A 37 -4.68 5.14 -0.12
N GLY A 38 -4.34 6.20 0.64
CA GLY A 38 -3.18 7.06 0.34
C GLY A 38 -3.44 8.25 -0.60
N LEU A 39 -4.69 8.49 -1.02
CA LEU A 39 -5.11 9.66 -1.80
C LEU A 39 -5.62 10.77 -0.89
N PHE A 40 -5.14 11.99 -1.14
CA PHE A 40 -5.46 13.19 -0.36
C PHE A 40 -5.90 14.31 -1.29
N THR A 41 -6.77 15.19 -0.79
CA THR A 41 -7.22 16.38 -1.54
C THR A 41 -6.24 17.55 -1.47
N ASP A 42 -5.31 17.49 -0.53
CA ASP A 42 -4.33 18.54 -0.27
C ASP A 42 -2.93 17.92 -0.08
N VAL A 43 -1.91 18.63 -0.56
CA VAL A 43 -0.52 18.15 -0.54
C VAL A 43 0.07 18.17 0.86
N HIS A 44 -0.28 19.15 1.71
CA HIS A 44 0.19 19.19 3.10
C HIS A 44 -0.36 18.01 3.90
N GLU A 45 -1.62 17.63 3.67
CA GLU A 45 -2.19 16.41 4.26
C GLU A 45 -1.43 15.15 3.82
N ALA A 46 -1.10 15.05 2.52
CA ALA A 46 -0.35 13.92 1.99
C ALA A 46 1.05 13.80 2.61
N VAL A 47 1.77 14.93 2.71
CA VAL A 47 3.12 14.98 3.29
C VAL A 47 3.08 14.66 4.79
N THR A 48 2.07 15.16 5.51
CA THR A 48 1.90 14.86 6.94
C THR A 48 1.67 13.37 7.16
N ALA A 49 0.76 12.77 6.39
CA ALA A 49 0.48 11.34 6.46
C ALA A 49 1.70 10.49 6.05
N ALA A 50 2.43 10.90 5.02
CA ALA A 50 3.66 10.23 4.60
C ALA A 50 4.74 10.29 5.68
N ARG A 51 4.83 11.40 6.42
CA ARG A 51 5.77 11.53 7.54
C ARG A 51 5.43 10.60 8.69
N GLU A 52 4.16 10.54 9.09
CA GLU A 52 3.69 9.59 10.11
C GLU A 52 3.94 8.14 9.69
N ALA A 53 3.70 7.80 8.42
CA ALA A 53 3.98 6.48 7.87
C ALA A 53 5.49 6.18 7.83
N PHE A 54 6.34 7.16 7.54
CA PHE A 54 7.79 7.02 7.55
C PHE A 54 8.33 6.72 8.94
N GLU A 55 7.83 7.39 9.99
CA GLU A 55 8.23 7.10 11.38
C GLU A 55 7.87 5.66 11.76
N GLN A 56 6.70 5.17 11.35
CA GLN A 56 6.30 3.78 11.55
C GLN A 56 7.20 2.82 10.76
N LEU A 57 7.46 3.12 9.48
CA LEU A 57 8.31 2.31 8.61
C LEU A 57 9.75 2.24 9.11
N SER A 58 10.25 3.30 9.76
CA SER A 58 11.59 3.36 10.34
C SER A 58 11.81 2.34 11.46
N GLY A 59 10.73 1.94 12.16
CA GLY A 59 10.75 0.84 13.13
C GLY A 59 10.60 -0.56 12.54
N VAL A 60 10.35 -0.68 11.23
CA VAL A 60 10.13 -1.97 10.55
C VAL A 60 11.45 -2.62 10.15
N THR A 61 11.57 -3.92 10.40
CA THR A 61 12.74 -4.71 10.01
C THR A 61 12.89 -4.81 8.49
N LEU A 62 14.09 -5.16 8.01
CA LEU A 62 14.31 -5.45 6.58
C LEU A 62 13.39 -6.56 6.06
N GLU A 63 13.08 -7.56 6.88
CA GLU A 63 12.11 -8.60 6.51
C GLU A 63 10.69 -8.04 6.37
N GLY A 64 10.28 -7.14 7.27
CA GLY A 64 8.99 -6.45 7.16
C GLY A 64 8.90 -5.59 5.90
N ARG A 65 9.96 -4.84 5.59
CA ARG A 65 10.07 -4.08 4.32
C ARG A 65 10.00 -4.99 3.11
N LYS A 66 10.69 -6.13 3.13
CA LYS A 66 10.61 -7.15 2.09
C LYS A 66 9.17 -7.63 1.87
N ARG A 67 8.41 -7.91 2.93
CA ARG A 67 6.99 -8.34 2.80
C ARG A 67 6.13 -7.25 2.15
N ILE A 68 6.37 -5.98 2.47
CA ILE A 68 5.67 -4.84 1.85
C ILE A 68 6.01 -4.78 0.35
N ILE A 69 7.31 -4.87 0.02
CA ILE A 69 7.80 -4.88 -1.37
C ILE A 69 7.21 -6.06 -2.14
N ASP A 70 7.22 -7.27 -1.57
CA ASP A 70 6.68 -8.48 -2.22
C ASP A 70 5.20 -8.33 -2.58
N GLN A 71 4.43 -7.62 -1.74
CA GLN A 71 3.04 -7.32 -2.05
C GLN A 71 2.89 -6.33 -3.20
N ILE A 72 3.74 -5.30 -3.28
CA ILE A 72 3.78 -4.35 -4.42
C ILE A 72 4.15 -5.10 -5.71
N ARG A 73 5.17 -5.97 -5.66
CA ARG A 73 5.58 -6.80 -6.80
C ARG A 73 4.45 -7.69 -7.27
N ARG A 74 3.77 -8.35 -6.34
CA ARG A 74 2.62 -9.21 -6.64
C ARG A 74 1.53 -8.44 -7.37
N VAL A 75 1.10 -7.30 -6.86
CA VAL A 75 0.11 -6.42 -7.51
C VAL A 75 0.56 -6.06 -8.93
N SER A 76 1.82 -5.66 -9.09
CA SER A 76 2.40 -5.29 -10.39
C SER A 76 2.36 -6.43 -11.41
N ILE A 77 2.66 -7.66 -10.98
CA ILE A 77 2.74 -8.83 -11.86
C ILE A 77 1.35 -9.42 -12.14
N ASP A 78 0.55 -9.62 -11.09
CA ASP A 78 -0.79 -10.23 -11.19
C ASP A 78 -1.74 -9.34 -11.99
N GLN A 79 -1.62 -8.01 -11.85
CA GLN A 79 -2.49 -7.03 -12.52
C GLN A 79 -1.83 -6.34 -13.72
N CYS A 80 -0.71 -6.82 -14.24
CA CYS A 80 0.03 -6.12 -15.31
C CYS A 80 -0.83 -5.85 -16.56
N VAL A 81 -1.78 -6.74 -16.88
CA VAL A 81 -2.70 -6.59 -18.01
C VAL A 81 -3.71 -5.46 -17.75
N GLU A 82 -4.33 -5.47 -16.59
CA GLU A 82 -5.33 -4.46 -16.18
C GLU A 82 -4.68 -3.07 -16.10
N LEU A 83 -3.59 -2.96 -15.35
CA LEU A 83 -2.81 -1.73 -15.17
C LEU A 83 -2.31 -1.18 -16.51
N GLY A 84 -1.70 -2.03 -17.35
CA GLY A 84 -1.22 -1.61 -18.67
C GLY A 84 -2.33 -1.18 -19.62
N THR A 85 -3.52 -1.77 -19.51
CA THR A 85 -4.70 -1.40 -20.30
C THR A 85 -5.23 -0.05 -19.84
N MET A 86 -5.40 0.17 -18.54
CA MET A 86 -5.84 1.45 -17.99
C MET A 86 -4.89 2.60 -18.40
N GLU A 87 -3.58 2.38 -18.27
CA GLU A 87 -2.60 3.39 -18.69
C GLU A 87 -2.67 3.68 -20.20
N MET A 88 -2.87 2.67 -21.05
CA MET A 88 -3.05 2.86 -22.49
C MET A 88 -4.35 3.60 -22.82
N GLU A 89 -5.44 3.27 -22.12
CA GLU A 89 -6.75 3.86 -22.32
C GLU A 89 -6.78 5.33 -21.92
N GLU A 90 -6.12 5.69 -20.83
CA GLU A 90 -6.03 7.07 -20.36
C GLU A 90 -5.07 7.90 -21.23
N THR A 91 -3.83 7.42 -21.41
CA THR A 91 -2.76 8.24 -22.01
C THR A 91 -2.75 8.20 -23.53
N LYS A 92 -3.26 7.12 -24.15
CA LYS A 92 -3.16 6.82 -25.59
C LYS A 92 -1.72 6.81 -26.13
N ILE A 93 -0.70 6.70 -25.28
CA ILE A 93 0.72 6.77 -25.67
C ILE A 93 1.33 5.36 -25.70
N GLY A 94 1.94 4.98 -26.82
CA GLY A 94 2.75 3.77 -26.94
C GLY A 94 1.97 2.55 -27.44
N ARG A 95 2.33 1.36 -26.95
CA ARG A 95 1.74 0.08 -27.37
C ARG A 95 1.34 -0.72 -26.13
N LEU A 96 0.12 -1.26 -26.14
CA LEU A 96 -0.44 -2.00 -25.01
C LEU A 96 0.47 -3.15 -24.56
N ALA A 97 0.92 -4.00 -25.49
CA ALA A 97 1.80 -5.13 -25.17
C ALA A 97 3.06 -4.69 -24.41
N HIS A 98 3.69 -3.59 -24.82
CA HIS A 98 4.87 -3.06 -24.15
C HIS A 98 4.55 -2.48 -22.77
N LYS A 99 3.37 -1.89 -22.55
CA LYS A 99 2.97 -1.40 -21.22
C LYS A 99 2.77 -2.54 -20.23
N ILE A 100 2.09 -3.60 -20.67
CA ILE A 100 1.88 -4.82 -19.87
C ILE A 100 3.22 -5.44 -19.50
N GLU A 101 4.13 -5.57 -20.47
CA GLU A 101 5.46 -6.11 -20.24
C GLU A 101 6.28 -5.24 -19.30
N LYS A 102 6.27 -3.91 -19.47
CA LYS A 102 6.97 -2.98 -18.57
C LYS A 102 6.47 -3.10 -17.12
N GLN A 103 5.16 -3.20 -16.93
CA GLN A 103 4.57 -3.36 -15.60
C GLN A 103 4.91 -4.72 -14.97
N ARG A 104 4.97 -5.78 -15.78
CA ARG A 104 5.46 -7.09 -15.29
C ARG A 104 6.94 -7.03 -14.92
N ASN A 105 7.77 -6.42 -15.77
CA ASN A 105 9.21 -6.36 -15.60
C ASN A 105 9.59 -5.56 -14.36
N VAL A 106 8.98 -4.39 -14.12
CA VAL A 106 9.29 -3.58 -12.94
C VAL A 106 8.99 -4.34 -11.63
N GLY A 107 7.87 -5.08 -11.58
CA GLY A 107 7.55 -5.94 -10.44
C GLY A 107 8.57 -7.07 -10.23
N ALA A 108 9.12 -7.62 -11.31
CA ALA A 108 10.06 -8.74 -11.25
C ALA A 108 11.51 -8.33 -10.98
N THR A 109 11.95 -7.18 -11.50
CA THR A 109 13.39 -6.87 -11.62
C THR A 109 13.86 -5.65 -10.83
N THR A 110 12.97 -4.78 -10.34
CA THR A 110 13.40 -3.63 -9.54
C THR A 110 14.06 -4.12 -8.25
N PRO A 111 15.26 -3.65 -7.86
CA PRO A 111 15.89 -4.04 -6.60
C PRO A 111 15.09 -3.56 -5.38
N GLY A 112 14.90 -4.41 -4.38
CA GLY A 112 14.35 -4.08 -3.08
C GLY A 112 15.42 -3.98 -1.98
N VAL A 113 15.12 -4.53 -0.79
CA VAL A 113 16.02 -4.50 0.37
C VAL A 113 17.39 -5.16 0.14
N GLU A 114 17.52 -6.03 -0.86
CA GLU A 114 18.80 -6.64 -1.24
C GLU A 114 19.85 -5.61 -1.70
N PHE A 115 19.42 -4.39 -2.06
CA PHE A 115 20.33 -3.29 -2.38
C PHE A 115 20.95 -2.64 -1.13
N LEU A 116 20.34 -2.78 0.04
CA LEU A 116 20.78 -2.20 1.31
C LEU A 116 21.91 -3.02 1.95
N ARG A 117 23.01 -3.20 1.22
CA ARG A 117 24.19 -3.96 1.69
C ARG A 117 25.12 -3.08 2.52
N SER A 118 25.70 -3.68 3.56
CA SER A 118 26.76 -3.05 4.34
C SER A 118 28.11 -3.16 3.63
N GLU A 119 28.87 -2.08 3.58
CA GLU A 119 30.29 -2.14 3.20
C GLU A 119 31.15 -2.08 4.48
N VAL A 120 32.01 -3.08 4.65
CA VAL A 120 32.80 -3.25 5.89
C VAL A 120 34.28 -3.30 5.56
N PHE A 121 35.04 -2.39 6.16
CA PHE A 121 36.49 -2.32 6.05
C PHE A 121 37.11 -2.58 7.42
N SER A 122 38.02 -3.55 7.50
CA SER A 122 38.76 -3.89 8.71
C SER A 122 40.26 -3.81 8.45
N GLY A 123 41.02 -3.24 9.37
CA GLY A 123 42.48 -3.23 9.30
C GLY A 123 43.11 -2.70 10.59
N ASP A 124 44.39 -2.35 10.52
CA ASP A 124 45.18 -1.90 11.68
C ASP A 124 44.60 -0.66 12.38
N TYR A 125 43.81 0.14 11.64
CA TYR A 125 43.17 1.36 12.11
C TYR A 125 41.72 1.15 12.58
N GLY A 126 41.29 -0.10 12.75
CA GLY A 126 39.98 -0.45 13.29
C GLY A 126 38.98 -0.95 12.26
N LEU A 127 37.71 -0.66 12.51
CA LEU A 127 36.56 -1.13 11.74
C LEU A 127 35.74 0.07 11.24
N THR A 128 35.52 0.13 9.93
CA THR A 128 34.61 1.09 9.30
C THR A 128 33.44 0.33 8.68
N VAL A 129 32.22 0.76 9.00
CA VAL A 129 30.98 0.22 8.43
C VAL A 129 30.24 1.35 7.73
N ILE A 130 29.84 1.11 6.48
CA ILE A 130 29.02 2.02 5.68
C ILE A 130 27.66 1.36 5.47
N GLU A 131 26.61 2.09 5.79
CA GLU A 131 25.21 1.64 5.72
C GLU A 131 24.36 2.62 4.91
N HIS A 132 23.27 2.10 4.32
CA HIS A 132 22.29 2.89 3.60
C HIS A 132 21.15 3.33 4.53
N ALA A 133 21.23 4.57 5.02
CA ALA A 133 20.18 5.17 5.84
C ALA A 133 19.06 5.78 4.99
N PRO A 134 17.80 5.77 5.48
CA PRO A 134 16.70 6.39 4.77
C PRO A 134 16.80 7.92 4.75
N PHE A 135 16.34 8.55 3.67
CA PHE A 135 16.26 10.02 3.57
C PHE A 135 15.08 10.61 4.36
N GLY A 136 13.96 9.89 4.45
CA GLY A 136 12.69 10.41 4.95
C GLY A 136 11.60 10.40 3.87
N VAL A 137 10.78 11.44 3.85
CA VAL A 137 9.71 11.59 2.85
C VAL A 137 10.30 12.09 1.53
N ILE A 138 10.07 11.35 0.44
CA ILE A 138 10.54 11.69 -0.90
C ILE A 138 9.35 12.09 -1.77
N ALA A 139 9.46 13.24 -2.45
CA ALA A 139 8.51 13.65 -3.46
C ALA A 139 8.90 13.08 -4.83
N ALA A 140 8.04 12.26 -5.43
CA ALA A 140 8.26 11.66 -6.73
C ALA A 140 7.35 12.27 -7.80
N VAL A 141 7.93 12.80 -8.87
CA VAL A 141 7.19 13.28 -10.05
C VAL A 141 7.25 12.23 -11.15
N THR A 142 6.10 11.74 -11.60
CA THR A 142 6.01 10.58 -12.51
C THR A 142 5.61 11.02 -13.91
N PRO A 143 6.28 10.54 -14.97
CA PRO A 143 5.97 10.91 -16.34
C PRO A 143 4.72 10.20 -16.86
N VAL A 144 3.99 10.82 -17.79
CA VAL A 144 2.82 10.22 -18.46
C VAL A 144 3.19 9.05 -19.39
N THR A 145 4.45 8.95 -19.82
CA THR A 145 4.90 7.90 -20.76
C THR A 145 5.07 6.53 -20.10
N HIS A 146 5.30 6.51 -18.79
CA HIS A 146 5.58 5.33 -17.97
C HIS A 146 4.97 5.52 -16.56
N SER A 147 3.69 5.86 -16.49
CA SER A 147 3.09 6.31 -15.23
C SER A 147 3.14 5.23 -14.15
N LEU A 148 2.46 4.10 -14.39
CA LEU A 148 2.37 3.00 -13.42
C LEU A 148 3.72 2.30 -13.20
N PRO A 149 4.55 2.05 -14.24
CA PRO A 149 5.86 1.45 -14.03
C PRO A 149 6.77 2.35 -13.17
N THR A 150 6.78 3.67 -13.39
CA THR A 150 7.62 4.57 -12.59
C THR A 150 7.13 4.66 -11.15
N VAL A 151 5.82 4.75 -10.91
CA VAL A 151 5.25 4.72 -9.55
C VAL A 151 5.66 3.43 -8.83
N THR A 152 5.54 2.29 -9.50
CA THR A 152 5.87 0.98 -8.92
C THR A 152 7.36 0.87 -8.59
N CYS A 153 8.23 1.29 -9.52
CA CYS A 153 9.68 1.30 -9.32
C CYS A 153 10.06 2.15 -8.11
N ASN A 154 9.55 3.38 -8.05
CA ASN A 154 9.83 4.32 -6.97
C ASN A 154 9.33 3.79 -5.63
N ALA A 155 8.13 3.21 -5.58
CA ALA A 155 7.59 2.63 -4.35
C ALA A 155 8.47 1.49 -3.81
N ILE A 156 8.98 0.61 -4.69
CA ILE A 156 9.86 -0.49 -4.28
C ILE A 156 11.20 0.04 -3.76
N THR A 157 11.79 1.05 -4.42
CA THR A 157 13.13 1.55 -4.05
C THR A 157 13.13 2.49 -2.85
N MET A 158 11.99 3.10 -2.51
CA MET A 158 11.85 4.01 -1.37
C MET A 158 11.46 3.31 -0.06
N ILE A 159 11.08 2.03 -0.12
CA ILE A 159 10.69 1.20 1.03
C ILE A 159 11.84 0.31 1.45
#